data_AF-A0A357WV24-F1
#
_entry.id   AF-A0A357WV24-F1
#
_cell.length_a   1.000
_cell.length_b   1.000
_cell.length_c   1.000
_cell.angle_alpha   90.00
_cell.angle_beta   90.00
_cell.angle_gamma   90.00
#
_symmetry.space_group_name_H-M   'P 1'
#
loop_
_entity.id
_entity.type
_entity.pdbx_description
1 polymer ?
#
loop_
_entity_poly.entity_id
_entity_poly.type
_entity_poly.pdbx_seq_one_letter_code
_entity_poly.pdbx_strand_id
1 'polypeptide(L)'
;MEYISAREAGDKWSITNRMVNYHCVAGRIKGAVKKGNLWLIPQSAEKPADGRRKKGVIQKEQETTVSQDLYDLYVQRRCNGEWPFESLYENEQLFIEIFRHFPYPMHICAPDGTMLLANEAYLEFAKISNPEKLYKKHNIILNPNLERWGIKDFVSRSYQGEVVNAYDVKVPHQEIVERLGDDHELIFGSLYQDMTAFPILDDNHQLEFVITVFITSRYYHDKEEIMKGKEYIDNHCKEEFDIDKLADIVHMSRYHYTRLFKQHTGITPYNYYQDVKLGKLKEKLCDTNLTIAQAFAECGVDYNGNFAKIFRQKTGMNPSRYRKMMIEK
;
A
#
# COMPACT_ATOMS: atom_id res chain seq x y z
N MET A 1 1.72 -45.09 43.36
CA MET A 1 1.95 -44.61 41.98
C MET A 1 3.02 -43.54 42.07
N GLU A 2 4.13 -43.70 41.35
CA GLU A 2 5.16 -42.66 41.27
C GLU A 2 4.66 -41.53 40.35
N TYR A 3 4.85 -40.29 40.79
CA TYR A 3 4.43 -39.09 40.08
C TYR A 3 5.66 -38.27 39.70
N ILE A 4 5.63 -37.74 38.49
CA ILE A 4 6.60 -36.78 37.95
C ILE A 4 5.96 -35.40 37.82
N SER A 5 6.78 -34.37 37.85
CA SER A 5 6.38 -32.99 37.60
C SER A 5 6.05 -32.74 36.13
N ALA A 6 5.33 -31.66 35.84
CA ALA A 6 5.07 -31.23 34.47
C ALA A 6 6.35 -30.93 33.66
N ARG A 7 7.45 -30.55 34.34
CA ARG A 7 8.75 -30.34 33.70
C ARG A 7 9.38 -31.66 33.27
N GLU A 8 9.45 -32.63 34.17
CA GLU A 8 10.00 -33.97 33.89
C GLU A 8 9.16 -34.72 32.84
N ALA A 9 7.84 -34.56 32.85
CA ALA A 9 6.98 -35.08 31.80
C ALA A 9 7.24 -34.40 30.44
N GLY A 10 7.59 -33.11 30.44
CA GLY A 10 7.98 -32.37 29.25
C GLY A 10 9.26 -32.91 28.63
N ASP A 11 10.27 -33.15 29.47
CA ASP A 11 11.54 -33.76 29.07
C ASP A 11 11.32 -35.20 28.55
N LYS A 12 10.48 -35.99 29.22
CA LYS A 12 10.11 -37.36 28.80
C LYS A 12 9.44 -37.41 27.42
N TRP A 13 8.62 -36.40 27.08
CA TRP A 13 7.79 -36.39 25.86
C TRP A 13 8.31 -35.48 24.75
N SER A 14 9.47 -34.86 24.97
CA SER A 14 10.07 -33.85 24.10
C SER A 14 9.07 -32.74 23.74
N ILE A 15 8.35 -32.22 24.75
CA ILE A 15 7.43 -31.08 24.60
C ILE A 15 7.63 -30.05 25.71
N THR A 16 7.26 -28.81 25.44
CA THR A 16 7.41 -27.74 26.44
C THR A 16 6.53 -27.98 27.67
N ASN A 17 6.97 -27.51 28.84
CA ASN A 17 6.18 -27.55 30.08
C ASN A 17 4.80 -26.89 29.90
N ARG A 18 4.72 -25.82 29.08
CA ARG A 18 3.45 -25.20 28.69
C ARG A 18 2.50 -26.17 27.98
N MET A 19 3.03 -27.05 27.14
CA MET A 19 2.25 -28.06 26.42
C MET A 19 1.74 -29.15 27.36
N VAL A 20 2.58 -29.58 28.31
CA VAL A 20 2.19 -30.53 29.36
C VAL A 20 1.06 -29.97 30.23
N ASN A 21 1.18 -28.70 30.65
CA ASN A 21 0.13 -28.02 31.41
C ASN A 21 -1.20 -27.95 30.65
N TYR A 22 -1.15 -27.69 29.34
CA TYR A 22 -2.35 -27.71 28.50
C TYR A 22 -3.02 -29.09 28.50
N HIS A 23 -2.26 -30.18 28.36
CA HIS A 23 -2.81 -31.53 28.40
C HIS A 23 -3.40 -31.91 29.77
N CYS A 24 -2.78 -31.44 30.86
CA CYS A 24 -3.29 -31.64 32.22
C CYS A 24 -4.62 -30.91 32.44
N VAL A 25 -4.69 -29.62 32.07
CA VAL A 25 -5.92 -28.82 32.17
C VAL A 25 -7.03 -29.39 31.29
N ALA A 26 -6.69 -29.87 30.10
CA ALA A 26 -7.64 -30.49 29.18
C ALA A 26 -8.06 -31.92 29.58
N GLY A 27 -7.59 -32.43 30.73
CA GLY A 27 -7.93 -33.77 31.24
C GLY A 27 -7.41 -34.93 30.37
N ARG A 28 -6.42 -34.69 29.50
CA ARG A 28 -5.93 -35.67 28.51
C ARG A 28 -4.90 -36.64 29.08
N ILE A 29 -4.43 -36.41 30.31
CA ILE A 29 -3.46 -37.26 31.00
C ILE A 29 -4.19 -37.98 32.14
N LYS A 30 -4.49 -39.27 31.94
CA LYS A 30 -5.22 -40.07 32.92
C LYS A 30 -4.42 -40.19 34.22
N GLY A 31 -5.06 -39.83 35.34
CA GLY A 31 -4.43 -39.87 36.66
C GLY A 31 -3.56 -38.66 37.00
N ALA A 32 -3.51 -37.63 36.14
CA ALA A 32 -2.90 -36.35 36.52
C ALA A 32 -3.75 -35.65 37.59
N VAL A 33 -3.12 -35.23 38.68
CA VAL A 33 -3.78 -34.55 39.80
C VAL A 33 -3.10 -33.21 40.05
N LYS A 34 -3.89 -32.17 40.29
CA LYS A 34 -3.39 -30.86 40.68
C LYS A 34 -3.35 -30.76 42.21
N LYS A 35 -2.17 -30.54 42.78
CA LYS A 35 -1.98 -30.29 44.22
C LYS A 35 -1.37 -28.90 44.39
N GLY A 36 -2.21 -27.93 44.75
CA GLY A 36 -1.83 -26.51 44.73
C GLY A 36 -1.51 -26.04 43.30
N ASN A 37 -0.30 -25.50 43.10
CA ASN A 37 0.17 -25.04 41.78
C ASN A 37 0.95 -26.09 40.99
N LEU A 38 1.13 -27.30 41.53
CA LEU A 38 1.91 -28.36 40.89
C LEU A 38 0.98 -29.41 40.28
N TRP A 39 1.32 -29.83 39.06
CA TRP A 39 0.75 -31.02 38.43
C TRP A 39 1.57 -32.25 38.80
N LEU A 40 0.89 -33.24 39.36
CA LEU A 40 1.42 -34.58 39.62
C LEU A 40 0.95 -35.48 38.50
N ILE A 41 1.87 -35.90 37.63
CA ILE A 41 1.59 -36.74 36.45
C ILE A 41 2.09 -38.15 36.74
N PRO A 42 1.30 -39.22 36.59
CA PRO A 42 1.79 -40.58 36.79
C PRO A 42 3.01 -40.84 35.90
N GLN A 43 4.08 -41.42 36.45
CA GLN A 43 5.29 -41.69 35.66
C GLN A 43 5.02 -42.64 34.49
N SER A 44 4.03 -43.52 34.61
CA SER A 44 3.55 -44.41 33.55
C SER A 44 2.70 -43.72 32.48
N ALA A 45 2.41 -42.42 32.62
CA ALA A 45 1.62 -41.70 31.64
C ALA A 45 2.36 -41.61 30.29
N GLU A 46 1.61 -41.85 29.22
CA GLU A 46 2.05 -41.67 27.84
C GLU A 46 1.71 -40.26 27.34
N LYS A 47 2.46 -39.80 26.35
CA LYS A 47 2.24 -38.49 25.71
C LYS A 47 0.86 -38.47 25.05
N PRO A 48 -0.06 -37.58 25.44
CA PRO A 48 -1.36 -37.50 24.80
C PRO A 48 -1.23 -37.08 23.33
N ALA A 49 -2.07 -37.63 22.46
CA ALA A 49 -2.12 -37.22 21.06
C ALA A 49 -2.39 -35.70 20.95
N ASP A 50 -1.59 -35.01 20.13
CA ASP A 50 -1.76 -33.58 19.89
C ASP A 50 -3.01 -33.33 19.04
N GLY A 51 -4.06 -32.85 19.70
CA GLY A 51 -5.33 -32.48 19.06
C GLY A 51 -5.30 -31.15 18.30
N ARG A 52 -4.15 -30.47 18.15
CA ARG A 52 -4.00 -29.24 17.32
C ARG A 52 -3.93 -29.52 15.81
N ARG A 53 -3.97 -30.79 15.42
CA ARG A 53 -4.62 -31.19 14.18
C ARG A 53 -5.85 -31.99 14.57
N LYS A 54 -7.04 -31.54 14.16
CA LYS A 54 -7.98 -32.54 13.67
C LYS A 54 -7.17 -33.29 12.61
N LYS A 55 -6.99 -34.61 12.76
CA LYS A 55 -7.16 -35.48 11.61
C LYS A 55 -8.57 -35.13 11.12
N GLY A 56 -8.68 -34.06 10.34
CA GLY A 56 -9.77 -33.95 9.42
C GLY A 56 -9.72 -35.28 8.70
N VAL A 57 -10.88 -35.92 8.60
CA VAL A 57 -11.11 -36.82 7.48
C VAL A 57 -10.36 -36.17 6.32
N ILE A 58 -9.40 -36.89 5.75
CA ILE A 58 -9.08 -36.66 4.35
C ILE A 58 -10.46 -36.86 3.72
N GLN A 59 -11.24 -35.78 3.62
CA GLN A 59 -11.94 -35.56 2.39
C GLN A 59 -10.79 -35.77 1.44
N LYS A 60 -10.82 -36.92 0.75
CA LYS A 60 -10.24 -36.97 -0.59
C LYS A 60 -10.49 -35.56 -1.07
N GLU A 61 -9.42 -34.82 -1.36
CA GLU A 61 -9.60 -33.66 -2.22
C GLU A 61 -10.69 -34.13 -3.18
N GLN A 62 -11.84 -33.46 -3.16
CA GLN A 62 -12.47 -33.33 -4.45
C GLN A 62 -11.32 -32.72 -5.22
N GLU A 63 -10.58 -33.61 -5.90
CA GLU A 63 -9.72 -33.30 -7.01
C GLU A 63 -10.57 -32.24 -7.65
N THR A 64 -10.10 -30.99 -7.45
CA THR A 64 -10.73 -29.83 -8.03
C THR A 64 -11.09 -30.32 -9.40
N THR A 65 -12.36 -30.33 -9.80
CA THR A 65 -12.69 -30.96 -11.09
C THR A 65 -11.82 -30.35 -12.21
N VAL A 66 -11.40 -29.10 -11.97
CA VAL A 66 -10.30 -28.36 -12.60
C VAL A 66 -8.95 -29.13 -12.72
N SER A 67 -8.46 -29.86 -11.72
CA SER A 67 -7.21 -30.64 -11.70
C SER A 67 -7.26 -31.92 -12.54
N GLN A 68 -8.35 -32.70 -12.49
CA GLN A 68 -8.48 -33.90 -13.32
C GLN A 68 -8.72 -33.49 -14.77
N ASP A 69 -9.58 -32.49 -15.00
CA ASP A 69 -9.85 -31.98 -16.34
C ASP A 69 -8.58 -31.36 -16.96
N LEU A 70 -7.77 -30.61 -16.19
CA LEU A 70 -6.47 -30.09 -16.64
C LEU A 70 -5.44 -31.20 -16.87
N TYR A 71 -5.43 -32.24 -16.03
CA TYR A 71 -4.54 -33.39 -16.17
C TYR A 71 -4.93 -34.25 -17.37
N ASP A 72 -6.22 -34.45 -17.61
CA ASP A 72 -6.75 -35.20 -18.75
C ASP A 72 -6.60 -34.39 -20.05
N LEU A 73 -6.75 -33.05 -20.01
CA LEU A 73 -6.33 -32.13 -21.09
C LEU A 73 -4.83 -32.22 -21.36
N TYR A 74 -4.01 -32.28 -20.31
CA TYR A 74 -2.56 -32.47 -20.40
C TYR A 74 -2.21 -33.82 -21.06
N VAL A 75 -2.85 -34.92 -20.65
CA VAL A 75 -2.64 -36.26 -21.21
C VAL A 75 -3.17 -36.36 -22.64
N GLN A 76 -4.36 -35.83 -22.95
CA GLN A 76 -4.91 -35.79 -24.31
C GLN A 76 -4.03 -35.00 -25.27
N ARG A 77 -3.51 -33.83 -24.85
CA ARG A 77 -2.60 -33.01 -25.67
C ARG A 77 -1.26 -33.70 -25.91
N ARG A 78 -0.77 -34.51 -24.96
CA ARG A 78 0.47 -35.29 -25.11
C ARG A 78 0.33 -36.46 -26.09
N CYS A 79 -0.87 -37.03 -26.23
CA CYS A 79 -1.11 -38.19 -27.10
C CYS A 79 -1.50 -37.85 -28.55
N ASN A 80 -1.97 -36.62 -28.83
CA ASN A 80 -2.54 -36.26 -30.14
C ASN A 80 -1.61 -35.46 -31.09
N GLY A 81 -0.31 -35.46 -30.85
CA GLY A 81 0.67 -34.76 -31.70
C GLY A 81 1.69 -34.03 -30.85
N GLU A 82 2.90 -33.88 -31.40
CA GLU A 82 4.08 -33.31 -30.75
C GLU A 82 3.76 -32.23 -29.71
N TRP A 83 4.13 -32.50 -28.46
CA TRP A 83 4.04 -31.52 -27.38
C TRP A 83 4.85 -30.28 -27.79
N PRO A 84 4.22 -29.10 -27.96
CA PRO A 84 4.89 -27.94 -28.57
C PRO A 84 5.86 -27.21 -27.63
N PHE A 85 6.00 -27.69 -26.39
CA PHE A 85 6.86 -27.09 -25.39
C PHE A 85 8.25 -27.72 -25.49
N GLU A 86 9.12 -27.09 -26.26
CA GLU A 86 10.56 -27.18 -26.01
C GLU A 86 10.81 -26.72 -24.57
N SER A 87 11.84 -27.29 -23.93
CA SER A 87 12.23 -26.87 -22.59
C SER A 87 12.38 -25.35 -22.53
N LEU A 88 11.97 -24.67 -21.44
CA LEU A 88 12.25 -23.24 -21.28
C LEU A 88 13.76 -22.93 -21.34
N TYR A 89 14.58 -23.94 -21.04
CA TYR A 89 16.04 -23.90 -21.19
C TYR A 89 16.52 -23.96 -22.65
N GLU A 90 15.63 -24.29 -23.59
CA GLU A 90 15.90 -24.43 -25.02
C GLU A 90 15.13 -23.38 -25.86
N ASN A 91 14.11 -22.72 -25.27
CA ASN A 91 13.27 -21.73 -25.93
C ASN A 91 13.44 -20.33 -25.31
N GLU A 92 14.53 -19.65 -25.70
CA GLU A 92 14.87 -18.30 -25.25
C GLU A 92 13.75 -17.28 -25.53
N GLN A 93 13.05 -17.42 -26.66
CA GLN A 93 11.98 -16.50 -27.05
C GLN A 93 10.80 -16.56 -26.06
N LEU A 94 10.41 -17.75 -25.63
CA LEU A 94 9.33 -17.92 -24.66
C LEU A 94 9.69 -17.29 -23.30
N PHE A 95 10.95 -17.43 -22.86
CA PHE A 95 11.41 -16.80 -21.62
C PHE A 95 11.36 -15.26 -21.71
N ILE A 96 11.76 -14.70 -22.85
CA ILE A 96 11.68 -13.25 -23.12
C ILE A 96 10.23 -12.78 -23.04
N GLU A 97 9.29 -13.50 -23.66
CA GLU A 97 7.86 -13.15 -23.61
C GLU A 97 7.29 -13.24 -22.19
N ILE A 98 7.68 -14.25 -21.41
CA ILE A 98 7.28 -14.38 -19.99
C ILE A 98 7.79 -13.19 -19.19
N PHE A 99 9.07 -12.82 -19.33
CA PHE A 99 9.65 -11.67 -18.65
C PHE A 99 8.91 -10.39 -19.03
N ARG A 100 8.71 -10.18 -20.33
CA ARG A 100 8.07 -8.99 -20.89
C ARG A 100 6.67 -8.76 -20.33
N HIS A 101 5.85 -9.81 -20.27
CA HIS A 101 4.47 -9.77 -19.79
C HIS A 101 4.31 -10.09 -18.30
N PHE A 102 5.41 -10.22 -17.55
CA PHE A 102 5.32 -10.44 -16.12
C PHE A 102 4.57 -9.26 -15.45
N PRO A 103 3.54 -9.52 -14.63
CA PRO A 103 2.57 -8.48 -14.22
C PRO A 103 3.12 -7.49 -13.18
N TYR A 104 4.28 -7.78 -12.59
CA TYR A 104 4.92 -6.92 -11.61
C TYR A 104 6.10 -6.20 -12.24
N PRO A 105 6.32 -4.90 -11.94
CA PRO A 105 7.52 -4.20 -12.39
C PRO A 105 8.77 -4.99 -12.00
N MET A 106 9.64 -5.19 -12.99
CA MET A 106 10.87 -5.94 -12.83
C MET A 106 11.96 -5.33 -13.71
N HIS A 107 13.18 -5.27 -13.18
CA HIS A 107 14.37 -4.89 -13.95
C HIS A 107 15.53 -5.85 -13.71
N ILE A 108 16.46 -5.87 -14.66
CA ILE A 108 17.71 -6.62 -14.63
C ILE A 108 18.86 -5.64 -14.77
N CYS A 109 19.86 -5.75 -13.90
CA CYS A 109 21.05 -4.94 -13.93
C CYS A 109 22.32 -5.80 -14.05
N ALA A 110 23.33 -5.25 -14.72
CA ALA A 110 24.69 -5.77 -14.76
C ALA A 110 25.38 -5.65 -13.39
N PRO A 111 26.50 -6.36 -13.15
CA PRO A 111 27.23 -6.34 -11.87
C PRO A 111 27.77 -4.96 -11.49
N ASP A 112 28.01 -4.09 -12.47
CA ASP A 112 28.45 -2.71 -12.26
C ASP A 112 27.31 -1.75 -11.89
N GLY A 113 26.06 -2.24 -11.83
CA GLY A 113 24.88 -1.44 -11.53
C GLY A 113 24.11 -0.92 -12.75
N THR A 114 24.61 -1.12 -13.96
CA THR A 114 23.97 -0.64 -15.19
C THR A 114 22.68 -1.40 -15.45
N MET A 115 21.57 -0.69 -15.66
CA MET A 115 20.29 -1.30 -16.02
C MET A 115 20.34 -1.83 -17.45
N LEU A 116 20.07 -3.13 -17.61
CA LEU A 116 20.15 -3.85 -18.87
C LEU A 116 18.77 -4.06 -19.50
N LEU A 117 17.76 -4.39 -18.69
CA LEU A 117 16.42 -4.71 -19.15
C LEU A 117 15.38 -4.32 -18.10
N ALA A 118 14.17 -4.01 -18.57
CA ALA A 118 12.99 -3.80 -17.75
C ALA A 118 11.76 -4.34 -18.50
N ASN A 119 10.80 -4.90 -17.77
CA ASN A 119 9.58 -5.45 -18.37
C ASN A 119 8.51 -4.37 -18.62
N GLU A 120 7.43 -4.73 -19.30
CA GLU A 120 6.37 -3.76 -19.66
C GLU A 120 5.73 -3.11 -18.43
N ALA A 121 5.51 -3.87 -17.36
CA ALA A 121 4.99 -3.34 -16.11
C ALA A 121 5.91 -2.25 -15.50
N TYR A 122 7.23 -2.41 -15.60
CA TYR A 122 8.18 -1.39 -15.15
C TYR A 122 8.19 -0.17 -16.07
N LEU A 123 8.13 -0.38 -17.39
CA LEU A 123 8.10 0.70 -18.37
C LEU A 123 6.84 1.57 -18.20
N GLU A 124 5.68 0.94 -18.03
CA GLU A 124 4.42 1.62 -17.77
C GLU A 124 4.48 2.38 -16.43
N PHE A 125 4.96 1.73 -15.37
CA PHE A 125 5.13 2.34 -14.07
C PHE A 125 6.02 3.60 -14.12
N ALA A 126 7.11 3.55 -14.87
CA ALA A 126 8.04 4.67 -15.03
C ALA A 126 7.67 5.65 -16.17
N LYS A 127 6.53 5.45 -16.85
CA LYS A 127 6.05 6.22 -18.01
C LYS A 127 7.09 6.32 -19.14
N ILE A 128 7.72 5.21 -19.47
CA ILE A 128 8.75 5.10 -20.51
C ILE A 128 8.14 4.50 -21.77
N SER A 129 8.15 5.26 -22.85
CA SER A 129 7.61 4.85 -24.16
C SER A 129 8.70 4.29 -25.07
N ASN A 130 9.96 4.72 -24.89
CA ASN A 130 11.13 4.16 -25.58
C ASN A 130 12.13 3.52 -24.59
N PRO A 131 12.15 2.18 -24.48
CA PRO A 131 13.05 1.45 -23.59
C PRO A 131 14.54 1.69 -23.87
N GLU A 132 14.92 2.04 -25.10
CA GLU A 132 16.33 2.29 -25.45
C GLU A 132 16.96 3.43 -24.64
N LYS A 133 16.13 4.33 -24.08
CA LYS A 133 16.59 5.42 -23.21
C LYS A 133 17.10 4.95 -21.85
N LEU A 134 16.70 3.76 -21.40
CA LEU A 134 17.18 3.16 -20.14
C LEU A 134 18.64 2.72 -20.27
N TYR A 135 18.98 2.13 -21.43
CA TYR A 135 20.25 1.46 -21.63
C TYR A 135 21.40 2.47 -21.64
N LYS A 136 22.40 2.23 -20.79
CA LYS A 136 23.65 3.02 -20.60
C LYS A 136 23.54 4.36 -19.85
N LYS A 137 22.34 4.85 -19.53
CA LYS A 137 22.16 6.12 -18.79
C LYS A 137 21.80 5.93 -17.31
N HIS A 138 21.26 4.77 -16.95
CA HIS A 138 20.84 4.50 -15.59
C HIS A 138 21.71 3.45 -14.91
N ASN A 139 22.37 3.87 -13.82
CA ASN A 139 23.13 2.99 -12.94
C ASN A 139 22.56 3.09 -11.52
N ILE A 140 22.12 1.96 -10.97
CA ILE A 140 21.45 1.92 -9.67
C ILE A 140 22.42 2.20 -8.51
N ILE A 141 23.65 1.67 -8.58
CA ILE A 141 24.67 1.80 -7.54
C ILE A 141 25.12 3.27 -7.42
N LEU A 142 25.29 3.95 -8.56
CA LEU A 142 25.74 5.33 -8.61
C LEU A 142 24.63 6.36 -8.35
N ASN A 143 23.41 5.93 -8.04
CA ASN A 143 22.30 6.83 -7.79
C ASN A 143 22.52 7.59 -6.46
N PRO A 144 22.66 8.92 -6.46
CA PRO A 144 22.95 9.69 -5.24
C PRO A 144 21.80 9.65 -4.22
N ASN A 145 20.59 9.26 -4.64
CA ASN A 145 19.41 9.28 -3.80
C ASN A 145 19.16 7.99 -3.01
N LEU A 146 19.97 6.93 -3.16
CA LEU A 146 19.74 5.64 -2.49
C LEU A 146 19.58 5.77 -0.97
N GLU A 147 20.37 6.64 -0.34
CA GLU A 147 20.34 6.86 1.11
C GLU A 147 19.09 7.63 1.53
N ARG A 148 18.71 8.66 0.76
CA ARG A 148 17.46 9.41 0.96
C ARG A 148 16.23 8.52 0.81
N TRP A 149 16.28 7.58 -0.13
CA TRP A 149 15.20 6.62 -0.38
C TRP A 149 15.21 5.44 0.60
N GLY A 150 16.23 5.33 1.47
CA GLY A 150 16.33 4.26 2.47
C GLY A 150 16.66 2.87 1.90
N ILE A 151 17.16 2.79 0.66
CA ILE A 151 17.43 1.52 -0.04
C ILE A 151 18.92 1.25 -0.27
N LYS A 152 19.82 2.07 0.30
CA LYS A 152 21.27 1.91 0.13
C LYS A 152 21.79 0.56 0.62
N ASP A 153 21.37 0.12 1.80
CA ASP A 153 21.75 -1.21 2.34
C ASP A 153 21.20 -2.34 1.47
N PHE A 154 19.94 -2.22 1.04
CA PHE A 154 19.29 -3.16 0.14
C PHE A 154 20.08 -3.36 -1.15
N VAL A 155 20.48 -2.27 -1.81
CA VAL A 155 21.31 -2.32 -3.02
C VAL A 155 22.71 -2.87 -2.71
N SER A 156 23.37 -2.40 -1.66
CA SER A 156 24.72 -2.87 -1.34
C SER A 156 24.80 -4.38 -1.14
N ARG A 157 23.83 -4.96 -0.41
CA ARG A 157 23.82 -6.40 -0.10
C ARG A 157 23.44 -7.25 -1.29
N SER A 158 22.52 -6.79 -2.15
CA SER A 158 22.15 -7.57 -3.34
C SER A 158 23.32 -7.74 -4.30
N TYR A 159 24.15 -6.72 -4.45
CA TYR A 159 25.38 -6.76 -5.25
C TYR A 159 26.55 -7.49 -4.58
N GLN A 160 26.41 -7.89 -3.30
CA GLN A 160 27.34 -8.78 -2.61
C GLN A 160 26.95 -10.26 -2.74
N GLY A 161 25.89 -10.57 -3.50
CA GLY A 161 25.43 -11.94 -3.71
C GLY A 161 24.31 -12.39 -2.76
N GLU A 162 23.73 -11.48 -1.97
CA GLU A 162 22.61 -11.81 -1.09
C GLU A 162 21.25 -11.63 -1.77
N VAL A 163 20.30 -12.52 -1.47
CA VAL A 163 18.87 -12.25 -1.71
C VAL A 163 18.38 -11.30 -0.61
N VAL A 164 17.86 -10.14 -0.99
CA VAL A 164 17.47 -9.08 -0.06
C VAL A 164 16.04 -8.64 -0.31
N ASN A 165 15.32 -8.37 0.78
CA ASN A 165 13.98 -7.80 0.75
C ASN A 165 13.97 -6.44 1.44
N ALA A 166 13.22 -5.50 0.88
CA ALA A 166 12.84 -4.26 1.54
C ALA A 166 11.32 -4.15 1.50
N TYR A 167 10.70 -3.83 2.63
CA TYR A 167 9.25 -3.76 2.75
C TYR A 167 8.82 -2.33 2.99
N ASP A 168 7.65 -1.99 2.47
CA ASP A 168 6.99 -0.71 2.70
C ASP A 168 7.85 0.51 2.34
N VAL A 169 8.60 0.39 1.24
CA VAL A 169 9.48 1.44 0.74
C VAL A 169 8.64 2.52 0.08
N LYS A 170 8.72 3.76 0.57
CA LYS A 170 8.06 4.90 -0.06
C LYS A 170 8.71 5.17 -1.42
N VAL A 171 7.91 5.07 -2.48
CA VAL A 171 8.38 5.26 -3.85
C VAL A 171 8.43 6.77 -4.18
N PRO A 172 9.59 7.29 -4.61
CA PRO A 172 9.73 8.66 -5.11
C PRO A 172 9.25 8.73 -6.57
N HIS A 173 7.96 8.41 -6.80
CA HIS A 173 7.43 8.13 -8.14
C HIS A 173 7.60 9.30 -9.11
N GLN A 174 7.37 10.54 -8.64
CA GLN A 174 7.61 11.75 -9.42
C GLN A 174 9.07 11.84 -9.90
N GLU A 175 10.05 11.61 -9.03
CA GLU A 175 11.47 11.69 -9.39
C GLU A 175 11.86 10.60 -10.41
N ILE A 176 11.23 9.42 -10.31
CA ILE A 176 11.46 8.32 -11.25
C ILE A 176 10.96 8.72 -12.64
N VAL A 177 9.74 9.24 -12.75
CA VAL A 177 9.17 9.69 -14.04
C VAL A 177 9.92 10.90 -14.59
N GLU A 178 10.28 11.87 -13.77
CA GLU A 178 11.09 13.02 -14.22
C GLU A 178 12.46 12.61 -14.78
N ARG A 179 13.05 11.56 -14.20
CA ARG A 179 14.38 11.08 -14.61
C ARG A 179 14.33 10.13 -15.80
N LEU A 180 13.32 9.26 -15.87
CA LEU A 180 13.27 8.14 -16.83
C LEU A 180 12.14 8.25 -17.85
N GLY A 181 11.01 8.85 -17.47
CA GLY A 181 9.81 8.94 -18.29
C GLY A 181 9.94 9.92 -19.45
N ASP A 182 9.02 9.81 -20.40
CA ASP A 182 8.94 10.70 -21.57
C ASP A 182 8.08 11.93 -21.32
N ASP A 183 7.28 11.90 -20.25
CA ASP A 183 6.32 12.92 -19.89
C ASP A 183 6.63 13.50 -18.51
N HIS A 184 6.36 14.80 -18.35
CA HIS A 184 6.52 15.55 -17.11
C HIS A 184 5.19 15.76 -16.37
N GLU A 185 4.18 14.95 -16.69
CA GLU A 185 2.94 14.89 -15.93
C GLU A 185 3.22 14.70 -14.43
N LEU A 186 2.62 15.58 -13.63
CA LEU A 186 2.70 15.50 -12.17
C LEU A 186 1.96 14.25 -11.68
N ILE A 187 2.66 13.41 -10.95
CA ILE A 187 2.12 12.24 -10.26
C ILE A 187 1.55 12.67 -8.92
N PHE A 188 0.33 12.23 -8.66
CA PHE A 188 -0.40 12.53 -7.43
C PHE A 188 -0.57 11.26 -6.60
N GLY A 189 -0.10 11.31 -5.35
CA GLY A 189 -0.24 10.22 -4.40
C GLY A 189 1.07 9.80 -3.74
N SER A 190 0.95 8.97 -2.70
CA SER A 190 2.06 8.30 -2.04
C SER A 190 1.98 6.80 -2.33
N LEU A 191 2.92 6.29 -3.13
CA LEU A 191 3.06 4.87 -3.43
C LEU A 191 4.08 4.23 -2.49
N TYR A 192 3.77 3.03 -2.00
CA TYR A 192 4.68 2.19 -1.22
C TYR A 192 4.81 0.84 -1.90
N GLN A 193 6.04 0.33 -1.97
CA GLN A 193 6.36 -0.94 -2.61
C GLN A 193 7.20 -1.83 -1.69
N ASP A 194 6.97 -3.13 -1.82
CA ASP A 194 7.87 -4.16 -1.35
C ASP A 194 8.80 -4.54 -2.51
N MET A 195 10.09 -4.60 -2.23
CA MET A 195 11.15 -4.86 -3.19
C MET A 195 11.87 -6.15 -2.83
N THR A 196 12.13 -6.98 -3.83
CA THR A 196 13.02 -8.15 -3.67
C THR A 196 14.09 -8.09 -4.73
N ALA A 197 15.35 -8.09 -4.31
CA ALA A 197 16.50 -8.22 -5.20
C ALA A 197 17.13 -9.58 -5.00
N PHE A 198 17.40 -10.28 -6.10
CA PHE A 198 18.09 -11.56 -6.08
C PHE A 198 19.19 -11.59 -7.16
N PRO A 199 20.42 -11.97 -6.78
CA PRO A 199 21.54 -12.09 -7.70
C PRO A 199 21.49 -13.41 -8.46
N ILE A 200 21.92 -13.37 -9.72
CA ILE A 200 22.24 -14.53 -10.54
C ILE A 200 23.76 -14.67 -10.54
N LEU A 201 24.23 -15.87 -10.23
CA LEU A 201 25.64 -16.19 -10.20
C LEU A 201 25.98 -17.13 -11.35
N ASP A 202 27.17 -16.98 -11.92
CA ASP A 202 27.72 -17.92 -12.89
C ASP A 202 28.20 -19.22 -12.21
N ASP A 203 28.71 -20.16 -13.01
CA ASP A 203 29.27 -21.44 -12.53
C ASP A 203 30.45 -21.25 -11.55
N ASN A 204 31.15 -20.12 -11.63
CA ASN A 204 32.27 -19.75 -10.76
C ASN A 204 31.83 -18.98 -9.51
N HIS A 205 30.51 -18.90 -9.24
CA HIS A 205 29.90 -18.15 -8.16
C HIS A 205 30.19 -16.64 -8.22
N GLN A 206 30.49 -16.11 -9.41
CA GLN A 206 30.63 -14.68 -9.65
C GLN A 206 29.28 -14.08 -9.99
N LEU A 207 29.04 -12.85 -9.53
CA LEU A 207 27.81 -12.12 -9.83
C LEU A 207 27.72 -11.84 -11.34
N GLU A 208 26.69 -12.37 -11.98
CA GLU A 208 26.40 -12.15 -13.40
C GLU A 208 25.32 -11.09 -13.60
N PHE A 209 24.24 -11.14 -12.82
CA PHE A 209 23.14 -10.18 -12.87
C PHE A 209 22.51 -9.95 -11.50
N VAL A 210 21.83 -8.82 -11.34
CA VAL A 210 20.90 -8.60 -10.22
C VAL A 210 19.52 -8.31 -10.78
N ILE A 211 18.53 -9.11 -10.38
CA ILE A 211 17.13 -8.91 -10.75
C ILE A 211 16.42 -8.29 -9.56
N THR A 212 15.61 -7.26 -9.81
CA THR A 212 14.76 -6.65 -8.77
C THR A 212 13.31 -6.70 -9.20
N VAL A 213 12.43 -7.15 -8.30
CA VAL A 213 10.98 -7.19 -8.47
C VAL A 213 10.34 -6.24 -7.48
N PHE A 214 9.35 -5.48 -7.95
CA PHE A 214 8.62 -4.50 -7.16
C PHE A 214 7.15 -4.89 -7.06
N ILE A 215 6.61 -4.90 -5.85
CA ILE A 215 5.21 -5.22 -5.58
C ILE A 215 4.60 -4.03 -4.84
N THR A 216 3.56 -3.43 -5.41
CA THR A 216 2.81 -2.36 -4.73
C THR A 216 2.14 -2.90 -3.48
N SER A 217 2.52 -2.37 -2.31
CA SER A 217 1.97 -2.78 -1.01
C SER A 217 0.88 -1.83 -0.52
N ARG A 218 1.01 -0.52 -0.76
CA ARG A 218 -0.04 0.49 -0.49
C ARG A 218 0.02 1.63 -1.49
N TYR A 219 -1.15 2.16 -1.86
CA TYR A 219 -1.27 3.35 -2.71
C TYR A 219 -2.23 4.35 -2.08
N TYR A 220 -1.74 5.54 -1.74
CA TYR A 220 -2.54 6.64 -1.23
C TYR A 220 -2.72 7.68 -2.32
N HIS A 221 -3.94 7.90 -2.80
CA HIS A 221 -4.25 9.03 -3.65
C HIS A 221 -4.45 10.25 -2.73
N ASP A 222 -3.43 11.10 -2.65
CA ASP A 222 -3.35 12.15 -1.62
C ASP A 222 -3.71 13.55 -2.17
N LYS A 223 -3.81 13.73 -3.50
CA LYS A 223 -4.02 15.06 -4.10
C LYS A 223 -5.22 15.15 -5.05
N GLU A 224 -5.62 14.07 -5.71
CA GLU A 224 -6.81 14.10 -6.57
C GLU A 224 -8.09 14.33 -5.75
N GLU A 225 -8.21 13.69 -4.61
CA GLU A 225 -9.30 13.78 -3.64
C GLU A 225 -9.35 15.17 -3.01
N ILE A 226 -8.18 15.76 -2.77
CA ILE A 226 -8.09 17.13 -2.26
C ILE A 226 -8.52 18.12 -3.33
N MET A 227 -8.11 17.93 -4.59
CA MET A 227 -8.56 18.76 -5.71
C MET A 227 -10.06 18.62 -5.95
N LYS A 228 -10.58 17.39 -6.07
CA LYS A 228 -12.00 17.08 -6.22
C LYS A 228 -12.85 17.69 -5.11
N GLY A 229 -12.39 17.59 -3.86
CA GLY A 229 -13.14 18.17 -2.75
C GLY A 229 -13.05 19.69 -2.67
N LYS A 230 -11.92 20.31 -3.05
CA LYS A 230 -11.85 21.77 -3.21
C LYS A 230 -12.78 22.26 -4.32
N GLU A 231 -12.73 21.63 -5.49
CA GLU A 231 -13.59 21.94 -6.63
C GLU A 231 -15.07 21.82 -6.26
N TYR A 232 -15.43 20.74 -5.55
CA TYR A 232 -16.80 20.59 -5.05
C TYR A 232 -17.20 21.74 -4.11
N ILE A 233 -16.36 22.09 -3.13
CA ILE A 233 -16.62 23.21 -2.21
C ILE A 233 -16.75 24.53 -2.98
N ASP A 234 -15.89 24.78 -3.96
CA ASP A 234 -15.87 26.01 -4.74
C ASP A 234 -17.16 26.17 -5.57
N ASN A 235 -17.65 25.07 -6.15
CA ASN A 235 -18.86 25.02 -6.97
C ASN A 235 -20.16 25.02 -6.13
N HIS A 236 -20.16 24.40 -4.95
CA HIS A 236 -21.34 24.23 -4.09
C HIS A 236 -21.30 25.14 -2.87
N CYS A 237 -20.49 26.21 -2.91
CA CYS A 237 -20.31 27.08 -1.77
C CYS A 237 -21.59 27.78 -1.30
N LYS A 238 -22.70 27.79 -2.05
CA LYS A 238 -23.97 28.41 -1.62
C LYS A 238 -24.74 27.49 -0.67
N GLU A 239 -24.51 26.19 -0.76
CA GLU A 239 -25.19 25.16 0.03
C GLU A 239 -24.64 25.09 1.46
N GLU A 240 -25.37 24.39 2.34
CA GLU A 240 -24.89 24.07 3.69
C GLU A 240 -23.75 23.05 3.62
N PHE A 241 -22.71 23.25 4.43
CA PHE A 241 -21.56 22.36 4.42
C PHE A 241 -21.91 20.99 4.97
N ASP A 242 -21.62 19.95 4.19
CA ASP A 242 -21.83 18.56 4.54
C ASP A 242 -20.55 17.76 4.28
N ILE A 243 -19.88 17.37 5.36
CA ILE A 243 -18.64 16.60 5.29
C ILE A 243 -18.89 15.15 4.86
N ASP A 244 -20.09 14.59 5.10
CA ASP A 244 -20.39 13.22 4.69
C ASP A 244 -20.52 13.15 3.17
N LYS A 245 -21.28 14.07 2.56
CA LYS A 245 -21.34 14.20 1.09
C LYS A 245 -19.96 14.42 0.46
N LEU A 246 -19.16 15.29 1.07
CA LEU A 246 -17.82 15.60 0.56
C LEU A 246 -16.91 14.37 0.63
N ALA A 247 -17.02 13.58 1.69
CA ALA A 247 -16.27 12.34 1.86
C ALA A 247 -16.74 11.25 0.89
N ASP A 248 -18.04 11.16 0.61
CA ASP A 248 -18.60 10.24 -0.38
C ASP A 248 -18.09 10.51 -1.80
N ILE A 249 -18.00 11.79 -2.20
CA ILE A 249 -17.49 12.23 -3.52
C ILE A 249 -16.04 11.80 -3.75
N VAL A 250 -15.25 11.77 -2.69
CA VAL A 250 -13.83 11.37 -2.76
C VAL A 250 -13.62 9.91 -2.34
N HIS A 251 -14.70 9.16 -2.12
CA HIS A 251 -14.68 7.74 -1.71
C HIS A 251 -13.86 7.47 -0.44
N MET A 252 -13.97 8.35 0.57
CA MET A 252 -13.26 8.24 1.85
C MET A 252 -14.22 8.34 3.04
N SER A 253 -13.77 7.91 4.22
CA SER A 253 -14.49 8.24 5.45
C SER A 253 -14.28 9.71 5.83
N ARG A 254 -15.29 10.33 6.48
CA ARG A 254 -15.23 11.74 6.95
C ARG A 254 -13.99 12.06 7.78
N TYR A 255 -13.59 11.13 8.65
CA TYR A 255 -12.45 11.30 9.56
C TYR A 255 -11.13 11.26 8.80
N HIS A 256 -10.99 10.30 7.89
CA HIS A 256 -9.80 10.17 7.06
C HIS A 256 -9.64 11.39 6.15
N TYR A 257 -10.70 11.76 5.44
CA TYR A 257 -10.69 12.90 4.53
C TYR A 257 -10.39 14.21 5.26
N THR A 258 -11.00 14.46 6.43
CA THR A 258 -10.72 15.68 7.22
C THR A 258 -9.25 15.77 7.63
N ARG A 259 -8.65 14.66 8.06
CA ARG A 259 -7.24 14.61 8.45
C ARG A 259 -6.34 14.85 7.24
N LEU A 260 -6.62 14.17 6.12
CA LEU A 260 -5.87 14.28 4.88
C LEU A 260 -5.92 15.71 4.34
N PHE A 261 -7.12 16.28 4.21
CA PHE A 261 -7.30 17.65 3.75
C PHE A 261 -6.56 18.67 4.61
N LYS A 262 -6.55 18.50 5.94
CA LYS A 262 -5.79 19.37 6.84
C LYS A 262 -4.28 19.20 6.69
N GLN A 263 -3.80 17.98 6.50
CA GLN A 263 -2.39 17.71 6.24
C GLN A 263 -1.91 18.37 4.94
N HIS A 264 -2.76 18.36 3.90
CA HIS A 264 -2.41 18.92 2.59
C HIS A 264 -2.63 20.43 2.46
N THR A 265 -3.66 20.99 3.09
CA THR A 265 -4.04 22.40 2.92
C THR A 265 -3.70 23.26 4.13
N GLY A 266 -3.30 22.66 5.25
CA GLY A 266 -3.09 23.33 6.53
C GLY A 266 -4.38 23.62 7.32
N ILE A 267 -5.56 23.48 6.71
CA ILE A 267 -6.86 23.80 7.32
C ILE A 267 -7.88 22.67 7.10
N THR A 268 -8.93 22.61 7.90
CA THR A 268 -9.99 21.61 7.71
C THR A 268 -10.85 21.92 6.48
N PRO A 269 -11.56 20.94 5.88
CA PRO A 269 -12.49 21.21 4.78
C PRO A 269 -13.54 22.27 5.13
N TYR A 270 -14.04 22.25 6.37
CA TYR A 270 -15.00 23.25 6.85
C TYR A 270 -14.40 24.67 6.88
N ASN A 271 -13.16 24.81 7.34
CA ASN A 271 -12.49 26.12 7.36
C ASN A 271 -12.21 26.62 5.94
N TYR A 272 -11.83 25.72 5.02
CA TYR A 272 -11.68 26.07 3.60
C TYR A 272 -13.00 26.56 3.00
N TYR A 273 -14.10 25.83 3.23
CA TYR A 273 -15.45 26.26 2.84
C TYR A 273 -15.82 27.64 3.38
N GLN A 274 -15.51 27.92 4.65
CA GLN A 274 -15.74 29.24 5.24
C GLN A 274 -14.93 30.32 4.53
N ASP A 275 -13.66 30.07 4.22
CA ASP A 275 -12.77 31.03 3.56
C ASP A 275 -13.23 31.31 2.11
N VAL A 276 -13.69 30.28 1.38
CA VAL A 276 -14.30 30.42 0.04
C VAL A 276 -15.57 31.27 0.10
N LYS A 277 -16.50 30.97 1.02
CA LYS A 277 -17.71 31.79 1.25
C LYS A 277 -17.36 33.24 1.56
N LEU A 278 -16.36 33.46 2.40
CA LEU A 278 -15.88 34.78 2.78
C LEU A 278 -15.32 35.56 1.58
N GLY A 279 -14.55 34.90 0.72
CA GLY A 279 -14.04 35.49 -0.52
C GLY A 279 -15.16 35.97 -1.43
N LYS A 280 -16.13 35.10 -1.72
CA LYS A 280 -17.32 35.44 -2.54
C LYS A 280 -18.16 36.55 -1.90
N LEU A 281 -18.33 36.52 -0.59
CA LEU A 281 -19.07 37.56 0.12
C LEU A 281 -18.37 38.92 0.03
N LYS A 282 -17.04 38.97 0.16
CA LYS A 282 -16.27 40.21 -0.03
C LYS A 282 -16.47 40.79 -1.43
N GLU A 283 -16.48 39.95 -2.45
CA GLU A 283 -16.75 40.35 -3.84
C GLU A 283 -18.17 40.89 -3.99
N LYS A 284 -19.19 40.16 -3.53
CA LYS A 284 -20.60 40.60 -3.59
C LYS A 284 -20.88 41.85 -2.76
N LEU A 285 -20.13 42.09 -1.69
CA LEU A 285 -20.23 43.33 -0.93
C LEU A 285 -19.75 44.56 -1.72
N CYS A 286 -18.90 44.39 -2.73
CA CYS A 286 -18.47 45.49 -3.61
C CYS A 286 -19.48 45.79 -4.72
N ASP A 287 -20.49 44.93 -4.95
CA ASP A 287 -21.56 45.19 -5.91
C ASP A 287 -22.56 46.20 -5.36
N THR A 288 -22.61 47.37 -5.99
CA THR A 288 -23.49 48.48 -5.60
C THR A 288 -24.97 48.22 -5.90
N ASN A 289 -25.28 47.26 -6.77
CA ASN A 289 -26.65 46.87 -7.09
C ASN A 289 -27.28 45.98 -6.01
N LEU A 290 -26.45 45.42 -5.13
CA LEU A 290 -26.90 44.54 -4.05
C LEU A 290 -26.94 45.29 -2.71
N THR A 291 -28.03 45.18 -1.97
CA THR A 291 -28.03 45.50 -0.53
C THR A 291 -27.10 44.54 0.23
N ILE A 292 -26.72 44.90 1.45
CA ILE A 292 -25.85 44.04 2.28
C ILE A 292 -26.55 42.70 2.55
N ALA A 293 -27.85 42.71 2.84
CA ALA A 293 -28.62 41.49 3.04
C ALA A 293 -28.67 40.62 1.77
N GLN A 294 -28.82 41.22 0.59
CA GLN A 294 -28.78 40.48 -0.68
C GLN A 294 -27.40 39.89 -0.97
N ALA A 295 -26.31 40.61 -0.69
CA ALA A 295 -24.95 40.08 -0.83
C ALA A 295 -24.71 38.83 0.05
N PHE A 296 -25.26 38.83 1.27
CA PHE A 296 -25.25 37.66 2.16
C PHE A 296 -26.10 36.51 1.59
N ALA A 297 -27.32 36.79 1.13
CA ALA A 297 -28.21 35.79 0.55
C ALA A 297 -27.62 35.11 -0.71
N GLU A 298 -26.88 35.87 -1.54
CA GLU A 298 -26.16 35.30 -2.70
C GLU A 298 -25.09 34.27 -2.30
N CYS A 299 -24.54 34.39 -1.09
CA CYS A 299 -23.59 33.45 -0.52
C CYS A 299 -24.27 32.34 0.31
N GLY A 300 -25.60 32.26 0.30
CA GLY A 300 -26.39 31.27 1.03
C GLY A 300 -26.22 31.39 2.55
N VAL A 301 -26.15 32.62 3.05
CA VAL A 301 -26.05 32.92 4.49
C VAL A 301 -26.93 34.10 4.86
N ASP A 302 -27.46 34.12 6.08
CA ASP A 302 -28.25 35.24 6.57
C ASP A 302 -27.37 36.34 7.17
N TYR A 303 -27.70 37.59 6.85
CA TYR A 303 -27.00 38.76 7.38
C TYR A 303 -27.11 38.88 8.90
N ASN A 304 -28.27 38.51 9.47
CA ASN A 304 -28.49 38.54 10.92
C ASN A 304 -27.95 37.29 11.64
N GLY A 305 -27.36 36.35 10.89
CA GLY A 305 -26.89 35.07 11.40
C GLY A 305 -25.48 35.11 12.00
N ASN A 306 -25.00 33.93 12.40
CA ASN A 306 -23.63 33.73 12.88
C ASN A 306 -22.57 34.17 11.87
N PHE A 307 -22.89 34.17 10.56
CA PHE A 307 -21.91 34.46 9.52
C PHE A 307 -21.43 35.92 9.51
N ALA A 308 -22.26 36.88 9.94
CA ALA A 308 -21.80 38.27 10.12
C ALA A 308 -20.76 38.41 11.24
N LYS A 309 -20.87 37.60 12.30
CA LYS A 309 -19.85 37.53 13.36
C LYS A 309 -18.56 36.91 12.84
N ILE A 310 -18.64 35.81 12.08
CA ILE A 310 -17.50 35.16 11.45
C ILE A 310 -16.80 36.14 10.50
N PHE A 311 -17.55 36.88 9.68
CA PHE A 311 -17.01 37.90 8.79
C PHE A 311 -16.21 38.94 9.56
N ARG A 312 -16.76 39.49 10.65
CA ARG A 312 -16.05 40.46 11.49
C ARG A 312 -14.80 39.87 12.14
N GLN A 313 -14.84 38.64 12.62
CA GLN A 313 -13.68 37.98 13.21
C GLN A 313 -12.56 37.78 12.18
N LYS A 314 -12.90 37.37 10.96
CA LYS A 314 -11.93 37.09 9.89
C LYS A 314 -11.41 38.34 9.17
N THR A 315 -12.19 39.42 9.13
CA THR A 315 -11.82 40.65 8.39
C THR A 315 -11.47 41.84 9.29
N GLY A 316 -11.73 41.74 10.60
CA GLY A 316 -11.56 42.83 11.55
C GLY A 316 -12.64 43.91 11.50
N MET A 317 -13.59 43.84 10.56
CA MET A 317 -14.60 44.89 10.36
C MET A 317 -15.99 44.30 10.03
N ASN A 318 -17.04 45.09 10.29
CA ASN A 318 -18.39 44.68 9.91
C ASN A 318 -18.60 44.82 8.38
N PRO A 319 -19.56 44.08 7.79
CA PRO A 319 -19.78 44.08 6.35
C PRO A 319 -20.09 45.47 5.76
N SER A 320 -20.87 46.30 6.45
CA SER A 320 -21.21 47.66 6.01
C SER A 320 -19.97 48.55 5.90
N ARG A 321 -19.08 48.47 6.89
CA ARG A 321 -17.81 49.21 6.91
C ARG A 321 -16.84 48.69 5.85
N TYR A 322 -16.78 47.37 5.65
CA TYR A 322 -15.99 46.76 4.58
C TYR A 322 -16.42 47.30 3.21
N ARG A 323 -17.73 47.25 2.91
CA ARG A 323 -18.30 47.79 1.67
C ARG A 323 -17.95 49.26 1.48
N LYS A 324 -18.20 50.10 2.50
CA LYS A 324 -17.92 51.54 2.43
C LYS A 324 -16.45 51.81 2.09
N MET A 325 -15.52 51.13 2.75
CA MET A 325 -14.08 51.28 2.52
C MET A 325 -13.62 50.84 1.11
N MET A 326 -14.29 49.85 0.51
CA MET A 326 -13.93 49.33 -0.81
C MET A 326 -14.55 50.13 -1.97
N ILE A 327 -15.66 50.84 -1.73
CA ILE A 327 -16.35 51.68 -2.73
C ILE A 327 -15.85 53.13 -2.70
N GLU A 328 -15.40 53.65 -1.54
CA GLU A 328 -14.89 55.02 -1.40
C GLU A 328 -13.40 55.17 -1.78
N LYS A 329 -12.78 54.12 -2.35
CA LYS A 329 -11.46 54.16 -2.99
C LYS A 329 -11.62 54.30 -4.49
#